data_AF-A0A0D3E1F6-F1
#
_entry.id   AF-A0A0D3E1F6-F1
#
_cell.length_a   1.000
_cell.length_b   1.000
_cell.length_c   1.000
_cell.angle_alpha   90.00
_cell.angle_beta   90.00
_cell.angle_gamma   90.00
#
_symmetry.space_group_name_H-M   'P 1'
#
loop_
_entity.id
_entity.type
_entity.pdbx_description
1 polymer ?
#
loop_
_entity_poly.entity_id
_entity_poly.type
_entity_poly.pdbx_seq_one_letter_code
_entity_poly.pdbx_strand_id
1 'polypeptide(L)' 'MSNTSELACTYAALILHDDGIEITAEKIAKLVKAANVNVESYWPSLFAKLCQKKNY' A
#
# COMPACT_ATOMS: atom_id res chain seq x y z
N MET A 1 5.32 -15.54 -10.58
CA MET A 1 4.07 -14.81 -10.26
C MET A 1 3.92 -14.84 -8.75
N SER A 2 4.62 -13.95 -8.05
CA SER A 2 4.60 -13.91 -6.59
C SER A 2 3.66 -12.79 -6.18
N ASN A 3 2.36 -13.10 -6.16
CA ASN A 3 1.27 -12.15 -5.83
C ASN A 3 1.39 -11.56 -4.41
N THR A 4 2.38 -11.96 -3.62
CA THR A 4 2.62 -11.49 -2.24
C THR A 4 2.92 -9.99 -2.17
N SER A 5 3.63 -9.42 -3.16
CA SER A 5 3.93 -7.99 -3.21
C SER A 5 2.66 -7.16 -3.45
N GLU A 6 1.82 -7.61 -4.38
CA GLU A 6 0.52 -7.02 -4.70
C GLU A 6 -0.45 -7.13 -3.52
N LEU A 7 -0.57 -8.33 -2.95
CA LEU A 7 -1.42 -8.58 -1.78
C LEU A 7 -0.96 -7.73 -0.60
N ALA A 8 0.34 -7.68 -0.30
CA ALA A 8 0.85 -6.88 0.81
C ALA A 8 0.55 -5.38 0.62
N CYS A 9 0.66 -4.85 -0.61
CA CYS A 9 0.25 -3.48 -0.90
C CYS A 9 -1.26 -3.27 -0.76
N THR A 10 -2.09 -4.21 -1.20
CA THR A 10 -3.55 -4.10 -1.00
C THR A 10 -3.94 -4.12 0.47
N TYR A 11 -3.37 -5.04 1.27
CA TYR A 11 -3.63 -5.11 2.70
C TYR A 11 -3.13 -3.87 3.43
N ALA A 12 -1.93 -3.37 3.10
CA ALA A 12 -1.43 -2.14 3.67
C ALA A 12 -2.33 -0.93 3.35
N ALA A 13 -2.86 -0.85 2.12
CA ALA A 13 -3.81 0.21 1.74
C ALA A 13 -5.14 0.10 2.48
N LEU A 14 -5.67 -1.12 2.69
CA LEU A 14 -6.88 -1.38 3.47
C LEU A 14 -6.70 -1.02 4.94
N ILE A 15 -5.58 -1.40 5.56
CA ILE A 15 -5.27 -1.04 6.96
C ILE A 15 -5.23 0.47 7.14
N LEU A 16 -4.55 1.18 6.23
CA LEU A 16 -4.48 2.64 6.26
C LEU A 16 -5.87 3.27 6.09
N HIS A 17 -6.70 2.71 5.21
CA HIS A 17 -8.08 3.16 5.03
C HIS A 17 -8.94 2.97 6.29
N ASP A 18 -8.84 1.79 6.93
CA ASP A 18 -9.62 1.45 8.13
C ASP A 18 -9.23 2.33 9.33
N ASP A 19 -7.95 2.69 9.46
CA ASP A 19 -7.47 3.64 10.46
C ASP A 19 -7.77 5.12 10.11
N GLY A 20 -8.40 5.39 8.96
CA GLY A 20 -8.66 6.77 8.49
C GLY A 20 -7.39 7.55 8.15
N ILE A 21 -6.28 6.84 7.91
CA ILE A 21 -4.98 7.40 7.60
C ILE A 21 -4.83 7.52 6.08
N GLU A 22 -4.39 8.68 5.61
CA GLU A 22 -4.17 8.89 4.18
C GLU A 22 -3.21 7.84 3.59
N ILE A 23 -3.63 7.18 2.52
CA ILE A 23 -2.90 6.11 1.84
C ILE A 23 -1.80 6.72 0.97
N THR A 24 -0.58 6.80 1.50
CA THR A 24 0.59 7.31 0.78
C THR A 24 1.62 6.21 0.52
N ALA A 25 2.46 6.41 -0.51
CA ALA A 25 3.48 5.44 -0.90
C ALA A 25 4.47 5.15 0.26
N GLU A 26 4.80 6.18 1.05
CA GLU A 26 5.68 6.04 2.22
C GLU A 26 5.05 5.19 3.34
N LYS A 27 3.76 5.37 3.61
CA LYS A 27 3.07 4.61 4.66
C LYS A 27 2.87 3.15 4.27
N ILE A 28 2.52 2.89 3.01
CA ILE A 28 2.48 1.54 2.45
C ILE A 28 3.88 0.91 2.57
N ALA A 29 4.94 1.59 2.14
CA ALA A 29 6.30 1.07 2.24
C ALA A 29 6.73 0.78 3.69
N LYS A 30 6.33 1.61 4.66
CA LYS A 30 6.56 1.36 6.09
C LYS A 30 5.84 0.11 6.58
N LEU A 31 4.56 -0.05 6.26
CA LEU A 31 3.76 -1.23 6.63
C LEU A 31 4.37 -2.51 6.08
N VAL A 32 4.76 -2.49 4.80
CA VAL A 32 5.28 -3.70 4.19
C VAL A 32 6.71 -4.02 4.64
N LYS A 33 7.52 -2.99 4.95
CA LYS A 33 8.79 -3.18 5.67
C LYS A 33 8.59 -3.76 7.08
N ALA A 34 7.58 -3.29 7.82
CA ALA A 34 7.25 -3.82 9.14
C ALA A 34 6.78 -5.29 9.08
N ALA A 35 6.09 -5.67 7.99
CA ALA A 35 5.71 -7.05 7.70
C ALA A 35 6.88 -7.91 7.16
N ASN A 36 8.08 -7.33 7.01
CA ASN A 36 9.27 -7.97 6.45
C ASN A 36 9.04 -8.58 5.04
N VAL A 37 8.15 -7.96 4.26
CA VAL A 37 7.83 -8.37 2.89
C VAL A 37 8.56 -7.45 1.91
N ASN A 38 9.18 -8.05 0.90
CA ASN A 38 9.88 -7.30 -0.14
C ASN A 38 8.89 -6.89 -1.23
N VAL A 39 8.67 -5.58 -1.37
CA VAL A 39 7.80 -5.01 -2.41
C VAL A 39 8.61 -4.08 -3.29
N GLU A 40 8.40 -4.18 -4.59
CA GLU A 40 8.94 -3.22 -5.53
C GLU A 40 8.33 -1.84 -5.31
N SER A 41 9.15 -0.79 -5.30
CA SER A 41 8.74 0.61 -5.10
C SER A 41 7.68 1.12 -6.09
N TYR A 42 7.47 0.39 -7.18
CA TYR A 42 6.40 0.63 -8.14
C TYR A 42 5.00 0.44 -7.51
N TRP A 43 4.80 -0.60 -6.71
CA TRP A 43 3.49 -0.94 -6.15
C TRP A 43 2.96 0.09 -5.13
N PRO A 44 3.73 0.52 -4.11
CA PRO A 44 3.27 1.56 -3.18
C PRO A 44 2.91 2.87 -3.90
N SER A 45 3.67 3.24 -4.92
CA SER A 45 3.44 4.45 -5.71
C SER A 45 2.17 4.36 -6.56
N LEU A 46 1.91 3.18 -7.14
CA LEU A 46 0.69 2.91 -7.90
C LEU A 46 -0.55 2.94 -7.00
N PHE A 47 -0.51 2.25 -5.85
CA PHE A 47 -1.62 2.20 -4.90
C PHE A 47 -1.93 3.57 -4.29
N ALA A 48 -0.90 4.35 -3.94
CA ALA A 48 -1.10 5.71 -3.46
C ALA A 48 -1.87 6.57 -4.47
N LYS A 49 -1.47 6.54 -5.75
CA LYS A 49 -2.17 7.28 -6.82
C LYS A 49 -3.61 6.79 -7.04
N LEU A 50 -3.81 5.47 -6.97
CA LEU A 50 -5.12 4.84 -7.20
C LEU A 50 -6.11 5.20 -6.08
N CYS A 51 -5.65 5.20 -4.83
CA CYS A 51 -6.42 5.59 -3.66
C CYS A 51 -6.68 7.11 -3.60
N GLN A 52 -5.71 7.92 -4.02
CA GLN A 52 -5.87 9.39 -4.06
C GLN A 52 -6.96 9.84 -5.05
N LYS A 53 -7.21 9.07 -6.11
CA LYS A 53 -8.23 9.35 -7.13
C LYS A 53 -9.66 8.93 -6.72
N LYS A 54 -9.83 8.32 -5.54
CA LYS A 54 -11.12 7.80 -5.04
C LYS A 54 -11.85 8.78 -4.11
N ASN A 55 -11.69 10.08 -4.31
CA ASN A 55 -12.58 11.08 -3.71
C ASN A 55 -13.82 11.23 -4.63
N TYR A 56 -14.92 10.58 -4.26
CA TYR A 56 -16.26 10.85 -4.79
C TYR A 56 -17.06 11.62 -3.75
#